data_AF-A0A529HP43-F1
#
_entry.id   AF-A0A529HP43-F1
#
_cell.length_a   1.000
_cell.length_b   1.000
_cell.length_c   1.000
_cell.angle_alpha   90.00
_cell.angle_beta   90.00
_cell.angle_gamma   90.00
#
_symmetry.space_group_name_H-M   'P 1'
#
loop_
_entity.id
_entity.type
_entity.pdbx_description
1 polymer ?
#
loop_
_entity_poly.entity_id
_entity_poly.type
_entity_poly.pdbx_seq_one_letter_code
_entity_poly.pdbx_strand_id
1 'polypeptide(L)'
;LIGTICMENMTIDITDVPEALCGPGNFVELLGNDFTLDDLAEAVGLSPHEVLTRLGAGCTRRYLNSSLLPTTPRNKALDFDGSSEMNDGKARL
;
A
#
# COMPACT_ATOMS: atom_id res chain seq x y z
N LEU A 1 -14.89 2.25 -4.05
CA LEU A 1 -14.89 2.02 -5.51
C LEU A 1 -16.10 2.71 -6.10
N ILE A 2 -15.91 3.60 -7.08
CA ILE A 2 -17.01 4.35 -7.70
C ILE A 2 -17.18 3.87 -9.13
N GLY A 3 -18.42 3.62 -9.55
CA GLY A 3 -18.73 3.15 -10.90
C GLY A 3 -18.51 1.66 -11.12
N THR A 4 -18.52 1.24 -12.38
CA THR A 4 -18.37 -0.15 -12.81
C THR A 4 -16.91 -0.51 -13.07
N ILE A 5 -16.57 -1.78 -12.85
CA ILE A 5 -15.31 -2.36 -13.33
C ILE A 5 -15.42 -2.54 -14.84
N CYS A 6 -14.53 -1.92 -15.58
CA CYS A 6 -14.33 -2.20 -16.99
C CYS A 6 -13.23 -3.26 -17.15
N MET A 7 -13.06 -3.79 -18.36
CA MET A 7 -12.15 -4.91 -18.62
C MET A 7 -10.71 -4.68 -18.15
N GLU A 8 -10.24 -3.43 -18.19
CA GLU A 8 -8.84 -3.06 -17.91
C GLU A 8 -8.69 -1.88 -16.93
N ASN A 9 -9.79 -1.24 -16.56
CA ASN A 9 -9.80 -0.04 -15.76
C ASN A 9 -10.91 -0.05 -14.71
N MET A 10 -10.60 0.55 -13.57
CA MET A 10 -11.48 0.71 -12.44
C MET A 10 -11.21 2.06 -11.79
N THR A 11 -12.27 2.68 -11.26
CA THR A 11 -12.17 3.97 -10.58
C THR A 11 -12.21 3.79 -9.07
N ILE A 12 -11.23 4.39 -8.40
CA ILE A 12 -11.06 4.37 -6.95
C ILE A 12 -11.39 5.77 -6.44
N ASP A 13 -12.13 5.83 -5.34
CA ASP A 13 -12.39 7.08 -4.65
C ASP A 13 -11.17 7.47 -3.82
N ILE A 14 -10.63 8.66 -4.07
CA ILE A 14 -9.43 9.20 -3.39
C ILE A 14 -9.75 10.48 -2.61
N THR A 15 -11.04 10.73 -2.32
CA THR A 15 -11.50 11.97 -1.65
C THR A 15 -10.80 12.22 -0.31
N ASP A 16 -10.48 11.16 0.44
CA ASP A 16 -9.81 11.25 1.75
C ASP A 16 -8.28 11.09 1.68
N VAL A 17 -7.68 11.06 0.48
CA VAL A 17 -6.23 10.88 0.27
C VAL A 17 -5.54 12.25 0.16
N PRO A 18 -4.38 12.45 0.82
CA PRO A 18 -3.63 13.71 0.74
C PRO A 18 -3.26 14.08 -0.71
N GLU A 19 -3.44 15.34 -1.10
CA GLU A 19 -3.20 15.81 -2.48
C GLU A 19 -1.79 15.50 -3.01
N ALA A 20 -0.78 15.47 -2.12
CA ALA A 20 0.60 15.11 -2.48
C ALA A 20 0.73 13.68 -3.04
N LEU A 21 -0.19 12.78 -2.69
CA LEU A 21 -0.26 11.41 -3.18
C LEU A 21 -1.26 11.24 -4.34
N CYS A 22 -2.00 12.29 -4.71
CA CYS A 22 -3.02 12.27 -5.75
C CYS A 22 -2.47 12.69 -7.13
N GLY A 23 -1.26 12.22 -7.48
CA GLY A 23 -0.58 12.51 -8.74
C GLY A 23 -0.55 11.31 -9.72
N PRO A 24 -0.46 11.57 -11.03
CA PRO A 24 -0.32 10.51 -12.03
C PRO A 24 1.01 9.77 -11.84
N GLY A 25 0.97 8.44 -11.93
CA GLY A 25 2.15 7.58 -11.73
C GLY A 25 2.34 7.12 -10.28
N ASN A 26 1.52 7.59 -9.35
CA ASN A 26 1.51 7.06 -7.99
C ASN A 26 0.90 5.66 -7.97
N PHE A 27 1.45 4.81 -7.11
CA PHE A 27 1.00 3.44 -6.96
C PHE A 27 -0.20 3.37 -6.02
N VAL A 28 -1.16 2.54 -6.38
CA VAL A 28 -2.26 2.13 -5.51
C VAL A 28 -2.03 0.68 -5.12
N GLU A 29 -2.06 0.40 -3.83
CA GLU A 29 -1.98 -0.97 -3.30
C GLU A 29 -3.39 -1.56 -3.21
N LEU A 30 -3.64 -2.63 -3.96
CA LEU A 30 -4.92 -3.35 -3.92
C LEU A 30 -4.91 -4.55 -2.98
N LEU A 31 -3.72 -5.12 -2.74
CA LEU A 31 -3.49 -6.26 -1.85
C LEU A 31 -2.19 -5.99 -1.12
N GLY A 32 -2.27 -5.91 0.20
CA GLY A 32 -1.19 -5.42 1.05
C GLY A 32 -1.35 -5.88 2.50
N ASN A 33 -0.71 -5.16 3.41
CA ASN A 33 -0.83 -5.45 4.84
C ASN A 33 -2.22 -5.10 5.39
N ASP A 34 -2.84 -4.03 4.86
CA ASP A 34 -4.11 -3.50 5.37
C ASP A 34 -5.33 -4.14 4.69
N PHE A 35 -5.14 -4.74 3.52
CA PHE A 35 -6.16 -5.52 2.83
C PHE A 35 -5.51 -6.78 2.27
N THR A 36 -5.69 -7.88 2.98
CA THR A 36 -5.00 -9.12 2.69
C THR A 36 -5.70 -9.93 1.61
N LEU A 37 -5.02 -10.97 1.14
CA LEU A 37 -5.59 -11.92 0.19
C LEU A 37 -6.81 -12.65 0.78
N ASP A 38 -6.82 -12.91 2.08
CA ASP A 38 -7.90 -13.58 2.77
C ASP A 38 -9.14 -12.68 2.87
N ASP A 39 -8.94 -11.38 3.14
CA ASP A 39 -10.02 -10.39 3.16
C ASP A 39 -10.70 -10.27 1.78
N LEU A 40 -9.90 -10.30 0.70
CA LEU A 40 -10.43 -10.32 -0.66
C LEU A 40 -11.19 -11.63 -0.96
N ALA A 41 -10.65 -12.75 -0.50
CA ALA A 41 -11.27 -14.06 -0.68
C ALA A 41 -12.64 -14.11 0.01
N GLU A 42 -12.73 -13.61 1.24
CA GLU A 42 -13.99 -13.49 1.98
C GLU A 42 -14.99 -12.56 1.28
N ALA A 43 -14.54 -11.38 0.83
CA ALA A 43 -15.40 -10.42 0.15
C ALA A 43 -16.01 -10.93 -1.17
N VAL A 44 -15.28 -11.80 -1.89
CA VAL A 44 -15.72 -12.37 -3.17
C VAL A 44 -16.34 -13.78 -3.00
N GLY A 45 -16.29 -14.35 -1.79
CA GLY A 45 -16.80 -15.69 -1.49
C GLY A 45 -16.00 -16.81 -2.13
N LEU A 46 -14.70 -16.60 -2.31
CA LEU A 46 -13.77 -17.54 -2.93
C LEU A 46 -12.69 -17.98 -1.96
N SER A 47 -11.86 -18.93 -2.38
CA SER A 47 -10.65 -19.31 -1.67
C SER A 47 -9.46 -18.43 -2.09
N PRO A 48 -8.47 -18.19 -1.20
CA PRO A 48 -7.30 -17.36 -1.52
C PRO A 48 -6.52 -17.81 -2.76
N HIS A 49 -6.41 -19.13 -2.97
CA HIS A 49 -5.72 -19.69 -4.13
C HIS A 49 -6.48 -19.46 -5.45
N GLU A 50 -7.82 -19.47 -5.42
CA GLU A 50 -8.63 -19.11 -6.58
C GLU A 50 -8.50 -17.63 -6.93
N VAL A 51 -8.42 -16.77 -5.93
CA VAL A 51 -8.16 -15.33 -6.12
C VAL A 51 -6.82 -15.15 -6.85
N LEU A 52 -5.75 -15.78 -6.37
CA LEU A 52 -4.42 -15.70 -7.02
C LEU A 52 -4.41 -16.31 -8.43
N THR A 53 -5.19 -17.35 -8.67
CA THR A 53 -5.29 -17.97 -9.99
C THR A 53 -6.09 -17.10 -10.97
N ARG A 54 -7.04 -16.31 -10.47
CA ARG A 54 -7.81 -15.33 -11.23
C ARG A 54 -7.03 -14.05 -11.54
N LEU A 55 -5.95 -13.74 -10.83
CA LEU A 55 -4.95 -12.74 -11.23
C LEU A 55 -4.20 -13.26 -12.46
N GLY A 56 -4.87 -13.15 -13.61
CA GLY A 56 -4.46 -13.72 -14.89
C GLY A 56 -3.23 -13.04 -15.50
N ALA A 57 -3.01 -13.31 -16.79
CA ALA A 57 -1.82 -12.85 -17.52
C ALA A 57 -1.69 -11.33 -17.66
N GLY A 58 -2.75 -10.56 -17.40
CA GLY A 58 -2.72 -9.10 -17.39
C GLY A 58 -1.93 -8.49 -16.23
N CYS A 59 -1.69 -9.26 -15.15
CA CYS A 59 -0.90 -8.82 -14.01
C CYS A 59 0.58 -9.19 -14.20
N THR A 60 1.45 -8.19 -14.33
CA THR A 60 2.90 -8.43 -14.38
C THR A 60 3.40 -8.92 -13.01
N ARG A 61 4.07 -10.08 -12.99
CA ARG A 61 4.60 -10.68 -11.76
C ARG A 61 6.08 -10.35 -11.60
N ARG A 62 6.44 -9.75 -10.47
CA ARG A 62 7.83 -9.47 -10.08
C ARG A 62 8.19 -10.36 -8.89
N TYR A 63 9.12 -11.29 -9.10
CA TYR A 63 9.61 -12.16 -8.04
C TYR A 63 10.78 -11.49 -7.33
N LEU A 64 10.59 -11.13 -6.06
CA LEU A 64 11.65 -10.61 -5.22
C LEU A 64 12.39 -11.80 -4.60
N ASN A 65 13.67 -11.95 -4.90
CA ASN A 65 14.48 -12.94 -4.21
C ASN A 65 14.63 -12.52 -2.74
N SER A 66 14.49 -13.45 -1.81
CA SER A 66 14.49 -13.16 -0.36
C SER A 66 15.78 -12.50 0.12
N SER A 67 16.87 -12.58 -0.64
CA SER A 67 18.14 -11.90 -0.33
C SER A 67 18.16 -10.40 -0.64
N LEU A 68 17.18 -9.88 -1.40
CA LEU A 68 17.11 -8.48 -1.84
C LEU A 68 15.94 -7.71 -1.24
N LEU A 69 15.12 -8.34 -0.39
CA LEU A 69 14.08 -7.61 0.34
C LEU A 69 14.79 -6.59 1.24
N PRO A 70 14.53 -5.28 1.09
CA PRO A 70 14.89 -4.33 2.13
C PRO A 70 14.25 -4.87 3.40
N THR A 71 15.07 -5.19 4.40
CA THR A 71 14.57 -5.53 5.72
C THR A 71 14.01 -4.26 6.33
N THR A 72 12.82 -3.84 5.88
CA THR A 72 12.06 -2.80 6.54
C THR A 72 11.74 -3.36 7.92
N PRO A 73 12.27 -2.74 9.00
CA PRO A 73 12.00 -3.24 10.33
C PRO A 73 10.48 -3.19 10.55
N ARG A 74 9.93 -4.37 10.84
CA ARG A 74 8.62 -4.51 11.46
C ARG A 74 8.62 -3.50 12.62
N ASN A 75 7.66 -2.59 12.63
CA ASN A 75 7.42 -1.57 13.66
C ASN A 75 8.46 -0.43 13.77
N LYS A 76 8.16 0.67 13.08
CA LYS A 76 8.09 1.98 13.72
C LYS A 76 6.92 2.76 13.13
N ALA A 77 6.16 3.42 13.99
CA ALA A 77 5.12 4.35 13.62
C ALA A 77 5.62 5.31 12.53
N LEU A 78 4.71 5.69 11.63
CA LEU A 78 4.90 6.83 10.75
C LEU A 78 5.03 8.08 11.64
N ASP A 79 6.24 8.31 12.16
CA ASP A 79 6.62 9.54 12.82
C ASP A 79 6.72 10.60 11.71
N PHE A 80 5.60 11.30 11.48
CA PHE A 80 5.50 12.46 10.61
C PHE A 80 6.57 13.50 10.99
N ASP A 81 7.29 14.02 9.99
CA ASP A 81 8.25 15.12 10.08
C ASP A 81 7.61 16.37 10.69
N GLY A 82 8.19 16.84 11.80
CA GLY A 82 7.98 18.16 12.37
C GLY A 82 9.33 18.86 12.54
N SER A 83 9.73 19.59 11.51
CA SER A 83 10.90 20.47 11.51
C SER A 83 10.85 21.60 12.55
N SER A 84 12.04 21.96 13.05
CA SER A 84 12.48 23.19 13.73
C SER A 84 11.95 23.56 15.14
N GLU A 85 12.86 23.67 16.11
CA GLU A 85 13.34 24.99 16.60
C GLU A 85 14.54 24.87 17.57
N MET A 86 15.45 25.83 17.40
CA MET A 86 16.62 26.12 18.22
C MET A 86 16.24 26.42 19.68
N ASN A 87 16.96 25.86 20.65
CA ASN A 87 17.26 26.61 21.87
C ASN A 87 18.59 26.21 22.51
N ASP A 88 19.39 27.25 22.70
CA ASP A 88 20.71 27.32 23.30
C ASP A 88 20.55 27.25 24.83
N GLY A 89 21.32 26.40 25.54
CA GLY A 89 21.23 26.40 27.01
C GLY A 89 21.75 25.17 27.75
N LYS A 90 23.05 25.18 28.05
CA LYS A 90 23.73 24.69 29.28
C LYS A 90 23.05 23.65 30.20
N ALA A 91 23.85 22.63 30.52
CA ALA A 91 24.27 22.14 31.86
C ALA A 91 24.17 20.59 31.95
N ARG A 92 25.29 19.86 32.10
CA ARG A 92 25.81 19.33 33.39
C ARG A 92 24.69 18.68 34.22
N LEU A 93 24.67 17.39 34.53
CA LEU A 93 25.68 16.37 34.84
C LEU A 93 25.21 15.01 34.33
#